data_AF-D5H7Z6-F1
#
_entry.id   AF-D5H7Z6-F1
#
_cell.length_a   1.000
_cell.length_b   1.000
_cell.length_c   1.000
_cell.angle_alpha   90.00
_cell.angle_beta   90.00
_cell.angle_gamma   90.00
#
_symmetry.space_group_name_H-M   'P 1'
#
loop_
_entity.id
_entity.type
_entity.pdbx_description
1 polymer ?
#
loop_
_entity_poly.entity_id
_entity_poly.type
_entity_poly.pdbx_seq_one_letter_code
_entity_poly.pdbx_strand_id
1 'polypeptide(L)'
;MCILENGQVRTRDVPPTSSRQTTNTDVPTTQQLIRKGRKTEEETSDAPALEGSPQRRGVCTRVYTTTPKKPNSALRKVARVRLTNGNEVTAYIPGEGHNLQEHSIVLVRGGRVKDLPGVKYHIVRGALDTAGVEERRQGRSKYGTKKPRE
;
A
#
# COMPACT_ATOMS: atom_id res chain seq x y z
N MET A 1 91.34 -35.37 15.72
CA MET A 1 90.35 -36.46 15.68
C MET A 1 89.01 -35.80 15.39
N CYS A 2 88.45 -36.13 14.21
CA CYS A 2 87.14 -35.87 13.59
C CYS A 2 86.02 -35.26 14.48
N ILE A 3 85.03 -34.46 14.04
CA ILE A 3 84.32 -34.36 12.74
C ILE A 3 83.67 -32.95 12.62
N LEU A 4 83.55 -32.47 11.37
CA LEU A 4 82.81 -31.29 10.90
C LEU A 4 81.29 -31.51 10.80
N GLU A 5 80.56 -30.43 11.06
CA GLU A 5 79.48 -29.83 10.27
C GLU A 5 78.20 -30.58 9.84
N ASN A 6 77.09 -29.87 10.10
CA ASN A 6 75.84 -29.77 9.33
C ASN A 6 74.76 -30.86 9.49
N GLY A 7 73.68 -30.52 10.20
CA GLY A 7 72.45 -31.31 10.25
C GLY A 7 71.26 -30.52 10.78
N GLN A 8 70.69 -29.66 9.94
CA GLN A 8 69.56 -28.76 10.18
C GLN A 8 68.34 -29.42 10.87
N VAL A 9 67.82 -28.79 11.92
CA VAL A 9 66.46 -29.03 12.42
C VAL A 9 65.48 -28.36 11.44
N ARG A 10 64.75 -29.16 10.67
CA ARG A 10 63.65 -28.65 9.82
C ARG A 10 62.49 -28.23 10.72
N THR A 11 62.33 -26.93 10.95
CA THR A 11 61.03 -26.40 11.35
C THR A 11 60.07 -26.65 10.19
N ARG A 12 59.01 -27.42 10.44
CA ARG A 12 57.89 -27.49 9.49
C ARG A 12 57.21 -26.14 9.53
N ASP A 13 57.47 -25.30 8.53
CA ASP A 13 56.67 -24.10 8.28
C ASP A 13 55.24 -24.56 8.00
N VAL A 14 54.37 -24.38 9.00
CA VAL A 14 52.93 -24.52 8.81
C VAL A 14 52.51 -23.29 8.01
N PRO A 15 51.99 -23.45 6.78
CA PRO A 15 51.45 -22.30 6.07
C PRO A 15 50.34 -21.71 6.95
N PRO A 16 50.21 -20.37 7.07
CA PRO A 16 49.06 -19.81 7.77
C PRO A 16 47.82 -20.34 7.03
N THR A 17 47.04 -21.17 7.72
CA THR A 17 45.71 -21.56 7.26
C THR A 17 44.98 -20.25 7.03
N SER A 18 44.82 -19.90 5.75
CA SER A 18 44.08 -18.71 5.36
C SER A 18 42.71 -18.87 5.99
N SER A 19 42.45 -18.13 7.06
CA SER A 19 41.11 -17.95 7.55
C SER A 19 40.34 -17.45 6.33
N ARG A 20 39.44 -18.28 5.79
CA ARG A 20 38.44 -17.82 4.84
C ARG A 20 37.59 -16.86 5.65
N GLN A 21 38.03 -15.61 5.70
CA GLN A 21 37.19 -14.51 6.10
C GLN A 21 36.12 -14.45 5.02
N THR A 22 34.96 -15.05 5.28
CA THR A 22 33.74 -14.76 4.53
C THR A 22 33.36 -13.34 4.90
N THR A 23 34.08 -12.36 4.37
CA THR A 23 33.60 -10.99 4.34
C THR A 23 32.47 -11.01 3.33
N ASN A 24 31.24 -11.06 3.84
CA ASN A 24 30.04 -10.86 3.05
C ASN A 24 30.10 -9.41 2.54
N THR A 25 30.82 -9.23 1.42
CA THR A 25 31.09 -7.95 0.76
C THR A 25 30.02 -7.76 -0.29
N ASP A 26 28.79 -7.58 0.17
CA ASP A 26 27.65 -7.27 -0.69
C ASP A 26 27.58 -5.76 -0.95
N VAL A 27 28.68 -5.20 -1.45
CA VAL A 27 28.76 -3.82 -1.93
C VAL A 27 29.32 -3.82 -3.35
N PRO A 28 28.59 -3.25 -4.33
CA PRO A 28 29.01 -3.30 -5.71
C PRO A 28 30.27 -2.45 -5.92
N THR A 29 31.21 -2.97 -6.71
CA THR A 29 32.44 -2.26 -7.05
C THR A 29 32.15 -1.07 -7.97
N THR A 30 33.02 -0.06 -7.98
CA THR A 30 32.86 1.13 -8.84
C THR A 30 32.73 0.76 -10.33
N GLN A 31 33.47 -0.25 -10.80
CA GLN A 31 33.36 -0.74 -12.18
C GLN A 31 32.01 -1.42 -12.46
N GLN A 32 31.38 -2.05 -11.47
CA GLN A 32 30.03 -2.58 -11.59
C GLN A 32 29.00 -1.46 -11.71
N LEU A 33 29.15 -0.38 -10.93
CA LEU A 33 28.28 0.80 -11.03
C LEU A 33 28.45 1.57 -12.34
N ILE A 34 29.68 1.63 -12.87
CA ILE A 34 29.95 2.23 -14.20
C ILE A 34 29.28 1.39 -15.31
N ARG A 35 29.32 0.06 -15.22
CA ARG A 35 28.68 -0.85 -16.21
C ARG A 35 27.17 -0.94 -16.06
N LYS A 36 26.66 -0.88 -14.83
CA LYS A 36 25.25 -0.98 -14.46
C LYS A 36 24.96 0.08 -13.40
N GLY A 37 24.47 1.22 -13.86
CA GLY A 37 24.03 2.29 -12.96
C GLY A 37 22.95 1.80 -11.98
N ARG A 38 22.86 2.45 -10.82
CA ARG A 38 21.80 2.17 -9.86
C ARG A 38 20.45 2.47 -10.50
N LYS A 39 19.48 1.57 -10.31
CA LYS A 39 18.10 1.78 -10.73
C LYS A 39 17.28 2.23 -9.53
N THR A 40 16.51 3.28 -9.70
CA THR A 40 15.48 3.67 -8.74
C THR A 40 14.31 2.70 -8.90
N GLU A 41 13.72 2.27 -7.79
CA GLU A 41 12.49 1.47 -7.82
C GLU A 41 11.32 2.39 -8.18
N GLU A 42 10.51 1.96 -9.15
CA GLU A 42 9.30 2.69 -9.53
C GLU A 42 8.15 2.31 -8.58
N GLU A 43 7.61 3.29 -7.86
CA GLU A 43 6.44 3.09 -7.02
C GLU A 43 5.14 3.29 -7.80
N THR A 44 4.17 2.40 -7.57
CA THR A 44 2.82 2.55 -8.13
C THR A 44 1.89 3.15 -7.09
N SER A 45 1.03 4.09 -7.51
CA SER A 45 0.05 4.68 -6.60
C SER A 45 -1.00 3.65 -6.17
N ASP A 46 -1.40 3.70 -4.90
CA ASP A 46 -2.49 2.88 -4.37
C ASP A 46 -3.86 3.22 -5.00
N ALA A 47 -4.00 4.45 -5.50
CA ALA A 47 -5.23 5.04 -6.00
C ALA A 47 -5.08 5.58 -7.44
N PRO A 48 -4.77 4.71 -8.44
CA PRO A 48 -4.40 5.16 -9.78
C PRO A 48 -5.52 5.89 -10.53
N ALA A 49 -6.78 5.58 -10.26
CA ALA A 49 -7.92 6.17 -10.96
C ALA A 49 -8.20 7.63 -10.55
N LEU A 50 -7.54 8.15 -9.52
CA LEU A 50 -7.62 9.56 -9.16
C LEU A 50 -6.62 10.44 -9.93
N GLU A 51 -5.64 9.85 -10.64
CA GLU A 51 -4.65 10.56 -11.47
C GLU A 51 -4.03 11.76 -10.73
N GLY A 52 -3.51 11.53 -9.52
CA GLY A 52 -2.88 12.57 -8.69
C GLY A 52 -3.84 13.55 -8.01
N SER A 53 -5.15 13.48 -8.29
CA SER A 53 -6.16 14.30 -7.59
C SER A 53 -6.45 13.74 -6.19
N PRO A 54 -6.62 14.58 -5.15
CA PRO A 54 -6.94 14.08 -3.81
C PRO A 54 -8.35 13.45 -3.75
N GLN A 55 -9.28 14.04 -4.50
CA GLN A 55 -10.69 13.64 -4.57
C GLN A 55 -11.19 13.86 -5.99
N ARG A 56 -12.12 13.03 -6.45
CA ARG A 56 -12.72 13.17 -7.78
C ARG A 56 -14.22 12.90 -7.71
N ARG A 57 -14.99 13.70 -8.44
CA ARG A 57 -16.44 13.55 -8.57
C ARG A 57 -16.74 12.33 -9.44
N GLY A 58 -17.85 11.66 -9.18
CA GLY A 58 -18.36 10.60 -10.01
C GLY A 58 -19.86 10.38 -9.84
N VAL A 59 -20.42 9.56 -10.72
CA VAL A 59 -21.83 9.16 -10.73
C VAL A 59 -21.93 7.69 -10.37
N CYS A 60 -22.81 7.33 -9.45
CA CYS A 60 -23.07 5.94 -9.09
C CYS A 60 -23.77 5.22 -10.25
N THR A 61 -23.19 4.13 -10.74
CA THR A 61 -23.81 3.24 -11.73
C THR A 61 -24.69 2.20 -11.06
N ARG A 62 -24.19 1.58 -9.97
CA ARG A 62 -24.95 0.61 -9.17
C ARG A 62 -24.54 0.68 -7.70
N VAL A 63 -25.50 0.48 -6.81
CA VAL A 63 -25.28 0.40 -5.37
C VAL A 63 -25.67 -1.00 -4.90
N TYR A 64 -24.76 -1.70 -4.23
CA TYR A 64 -24.95 -3.10 -3.87
C TYR A 64 -24.12 -3.47 -2.64
N THR A 65 -24.34 -4.66 -2.11
CA THR A 65 -23.58 -5.20 -0.98
C THR A 65 -22.62 -6.28 -1.45
N THR A 66 -21.49 -6.42 -0.76
CA THR A 66 -20.46 -7.43 -1.07
C THR A 66 -19.97 -8.07 0.21
N THR A 67 -19.72 -9.38 0.17
CA THR A 67 -19.14 -10.14 1.27
C THR A 67 -17.62 -9.98 1.30
N PRO A 68 -17.00 -9.82 2.47
CA PRO A 68 -15.55 -9.68 2.61
C PRO A 68 -14.81 -11.00 2.35
N LYS A 69 -13.49 -10.90 2.17
CA LYS A 69 -12.57 -12.05 2.20
C LYS A 69 -12.58 -12.69 3.59
N LYS A 70 -12.53 -14.04 3.64
CA LYS A 70 -12.26 -14.84 4.86
C LYS A 70 -10.97 -14.33 5.52
N PRO A 71 -10.91 -14.05 6.84
CA PRO A 71 -11.68 -14.62 7.96
C PRO A 71 -12.95 -13.85 8.37
N ASN A 72 -13.18 -12.68 7.77
CA ASN A 72 -14.24 -11.79 8.21
C ASN A 72 -15.58 -12.19 7.57
N SER A 73 -16.69 -11.89 8.25
CA SER A 73 -18.06 -12.04 7.73
C SER A 73 -18.84 -10.75 8.01
N ALA A 74 -19.48 -10.19 6.97
CA ALA A 74 -20.35 -9.01 7.04
C ALA A 74 -20.95 -8.72 5.66
N LEU A 75 -21.96 -7.86 5.61
CA LEU A 75 -22.41 -7.23 4.37
C LEU A 75 -21.80 -5.82 4.26
N ARG A 76 -20.88 -5.64 3.32
CA ARG A 76 -20.23 -4.35 3.09
C ARG A 76 -20.97 -3.59 1.98
N LYS A 77 -21.37 -2.36 2.26
CA LYS A 77 -22.06 -1.48 1.32
C LYS A 77 -21.04 -0.85 0.36
N VAL A 78 -21.22 -1.04 -0.94
CA VAL A 78 -20.32 -0.56 -1.98
C VAL A 78 -21.12 0.04 -3.14
N ALA A 79 -20.48 0.93 -3.90
CA ALA A 79 -21.02 1.49 -5.12
C ALA A 79 -20.02 1.33 -6.27
N ARG A 80 -20.52 1.00 -7.47
CA ARG A 80 -19.77 1.25 -8.71
C ARG A 80 -19.97 2.70 -9.07
N VAL A 81 -18.88 3.42 -9.30
CA VAL A 81 -18.88 4.84 -9.58
C VAL A 81 -18.09 5.08 -10.86
N ARG A 82 -18.71 5.76 -11.82
CA ARG A 82 -18.03 6.30 -12.99
C ARG A 82 -17.51 7.69 -12.65
N LEU A 83 -16.19 7.82 -12.58
CA LEU A 83 -15.52 9.08 -12.28
C LEU A 83 -15.55 10.02 -13.50
N THR A 84 -15.29 11.31 -13.26
CA THR A 84 -15.26 12.32 -14.34
C THR A 84 -14.17 12.09 -15.40
N ASN A 85 -13.12 11.33 -15.08
CA ASN A 85 -12.09 10.91 -16.06
C ASN A 85 -12.49 9.69 -16.89
N GLY A 86 -13.72 9.18 -16.74
CA GLY A 86 -14.23 8.03 -17.48
C GLY A 86 -13.90 6.68 -16.84
N ASN A 87 -13.01 6.63 -15.85
CA ASN A 87 -12.67 5.41 -15.13
C ASN A 87 -13.82 4.93 -14.24
N GLU A 88 -14.13 3.64 -14.32
CA GLU A 88 -15.11 3.01 -13.43
C GLU A 88 -14.44 2.33 -12.25
N VAL A 89 -14.78 2.78 -11.05
CA VAL A 89 -14.19 2.28 -9.80
C VAL A 89 -15.25 1.73 -8.87
N THR A 90 -14.84 0.80 -8.01
CA THR A 90 -15.69 0.35 -6.90
C THR A 90 -15.26 1.10 -5.64
N ALA A 91 -16.20 1.83 -5.04
CA ALA A 91 -15.97 2.64 -3.86
C ALA A 91 -16.77 2.13 -2.66
N TYR A 92 -16.15 2.14 -1.49
CA TYR A 92 -16.78 1.77 -0.23
C TYR A 92 -17.61 2.92 0.33
N ILE A 93 -18.79 2.60 0.87
CA ILE A 93 -19.65 3.56 1.55
C ILE A 93 -19.40 3.44 3.07
N PRO A 94 -18.72 4.41 3.69
CA PRO A 94 -18.38 4.31 5.11
C PRO A 94 -19.58 4.64 6.00
N GLY A 95 -19.64 3.97 7.15
CA GLY A 95 -20.63 4.20 8.19
C GLY A 95 -21.90 3.35 8.10
N GLU A 96 -22.84 3.70 8.95
CA GLU A 96 -24.16 3.08 9.07
C GLU A 96 -25.16 3.82 8.19
N GLY A 97 -26.05 3.07 7.52
CA GLY A 97 -26.99 3.63 6.54
C GLY A 97 -26.33 4.32 5.33
N HIS A 98 -27.12 4.55 4.29
CA HIS A 98 -26.77 5.41 3.15
C HIS A 98 -28.03 5.76 2.36
N ASN A 99 -28.00 6.91 1.68
CA ASN A 99 -29.09 7.42 0.83
C ASN A 99 -28.77 7.27 -0.67
N LEU A 100 -27.73 6.53 -1.04
CA LEU A 100 -27.28 6.50 -2.44
C LEU A 100 -28.13 5.56 -3.27
N GLN A 101 -28.48 6.06 -4.45
CA GLN A 101 -29.23 5.34 -5.47
C GLN A 101 -28.40 5.31 -6.76
N GLU A 102 -28.95 4.70 -7.80
CA GLU A 102 -28.40 4.84 -9.14
C GLU A 102 -28.42 6.31 -9.56
N HIS A 103 -27.41 6.74 -10.32
CA HIS A 103 -27.20 8.12 -10.78
C HIS A 103 -26.93 9.19 -9.71
N SER A 104 -26.88 8.84 -8.42
CA SER A 104 -26.44 9.78 -7.39
C SER A 104 -25.01 10.26 -7.65
N ILE A 105 -24.78 11.55 -7.46
CA ILE A 105 -23.48 12.18 -7.63
C ILE A 105 -22.72 12.13 -6.31
N VAL A 106 -21.52 11.55 -6.35
CA VAL A 106 -20.70 11.30 -5.17
C VAL A 106 -19.29 11.86 -5.33
N LEU A 107 -18.68 12.18 -4.19
CA LEU A 107 -17.28 12.56 -4.13
C LEU A 107 -16.46 11.38 -3.63
N VAL A 108 -15.47 10.96 -4.41
CA VAL A 108 -14.64 9.78 -4.14
C VAL A 108 -13.25 10.23 -3.70
N ARG A 109 -12.72 9.58 -2.65
CA ARG A 109 -11.36 9.75 -2.15
C ARG A 109 -10.60 8.43 -2.16
N GLY A 110 -9.28 8.52 -2.12
CA GLY A 110 -8.40 7.35 -1.97
C GLY A 110 -8.61 6.64 -0.62
N GLY A 111 -8.44 5.32 -0.63
CA GLY A 111 -8.42 4.51 0.59
C GLY A 111 -8.83 3.09 0.30
N ARG A 112 -7.92 2.14 0.51
CA ARG A 112 -8.22 0.72 0.32
C ARG A 112 -8.98 0.14 1.51
N VAL A 113 -10.02 -0.64 1.24
CA VAL A 113 -10.65 -1.49 2.26
C VAL A 113 -9.89 -2.81 2.31
N LYS A 114 -9.23 -3.10 3.44
CA LYS A 114 -8.39 -4.30 3.59
C LYS A 114 -9.18 -5.60 3.37
N ASP A 115 -10.45 -5.61 3.78
CA ASP A 115 -11.32 -6.79 3.77
C ASP A 115 -11.87 -7.12 2.38
N LEU A 116 -11.98 -6.14 1.49
CA LEU A 116 -12.60 -6.30 0.17
C LEU A 116 -11.55 -6.22 -0.93
N PRO A 117 -11.33 -7.30 -1.71
CA PRO A 117 -10.45 -7.22 -2.88
C PRO A 117 -11.07 -6.28 -3.93
N GLY A 118 -10.23 -5.47 -4.58
CA GLY A 118 -10.65 -4.56 -5.65
C GLY A 118 -11.32 -3.24 -5.20
N VAL A 119 -11.62 -3.06 -3.90
CA VAL A 119 -12.20 -1.82 -3.38
C VAL A 119 -11.09 -0.91 -2.83
N LYS A 120 -10.59 -0.04 -3.72
CA LYS A 120 -9.45 0.87 -3.46
C LYS A 120 -9.85 2.30 -3.06
N TYR A 121 -11.14 2.60 -3.10
CA TYR A 121 -11.65 3.96 -2.92
C TYR A 121 -12.76 4.02 -1.87
N HIS A 122 -12.95 5.19 -1.28
CA HIS A 122 -14.03 5.48 -0.35
C HIS A 122 -14.86 6.66 -0.85
N ILE A 123 -16.15 6.61 -0.60
CA ILE A 123 -17.03 7.77 -0.78
C ILE A 123 -16.89 8.69 0.45
N VAL A 124 -16.78 9.99 0.21
CA VAL A 124 -16.82 11.03 1.25
C VAL A 124 -18.27 11.21 1.68
N ARG A 125 -18.56 11.26 2.98
CA ARG A 125 -19.92 11.48 3.50
C ARG A 125 -20.17 12.97 3.76
N GLY A 126 -21.41 13.40 3.58
CA GLY A 126 -21.81 14.82 3.75
C GLY A 126 -21.37 15.72 2.60
N ALA A 127 -21.06 15.14 1.44
CA ALA A 127 -20.64 15.85 0.24
C ALA A 127 -21.51 15.45 -0.96
N LEU A 128 -21.94 16.43 -1.76
CA LEU A 128 -22.89 16.22 -2.88
C LEU A 128 -24.14 15.47 -2.39
N ASP A 129 -24.58 14.42 -3.09
CA ASP A 129 -25.81 13.69 -2.74
C ASP A 129 -25.62 12.71 -1.58
N THR A 130 -24.40 12.58 -1.06
CA THR A 130 -24.10 11.67 0.06
C THR A 130 -24.51 12.32 1.38
N ALA A 131 -25.61 11.85 1.97
CA ALA A 131 -26.00 12.26 3.31
C ALA A 131 -24.95 11.84 4.36
N GLY A 132 -24.84 12.62 5.45
CA GLY A 132 -24.07 12.23 6.61
C GLY A 132 -24.59 10.94 7.26
N VAL A 133 -23.89 10.44 8.28
CA VAL A 133 -24.43 9.35 9.12
C VAL A 133 -25.30 9.96 10.21
N GLU A 134 -26.52 9.47 10.35
CA GLU A 134 -27.48 9.92 11.37
C GLU A 134 -26.99 9.56 12.77
N GLU A 135 -27.36 10.37 13.76
CA GLU A 135 -27.08 10.17 15.20
C GLU A 135 -25.62 9.94 15.60
N ARG A 136 -24.66 10.16 14.69
CA ARG A 136 -23.23 9.99 14.98
C ARG A 136 -22.75 11.06 15.95
N ARG A 137 -22.44 10.69 17.19
CA ARG A 137 -21.89 11.62 18.21
C ARG A 137 -20.36 11.72 18.19
N GLN A 138 -19.66 10.64 17.84
CA GLN A 138 -18.18 10.58 17.80
C GLN A 138 -17.63 10.45 16.37
N GLY A 139 -16.48 11.06 16.11
CA GLY A 139 -15.84 11.02 14.78
C GLY A 139 -16.66 11.69 13.67
N ARG A 140 -17.50 12.67 14.04
CA ARG A 140 -18.51 13.31 13.19
C ARG A 140 -17.96 13.86 11.87
N SER A 141 -16.78 14.47 11.91
CA SER A 141 -16.12 15.05 10.74
C SER A 141 -15.83 14.03 9.64
N LYS A 142 -15.56 12.77 9.99
CA LYS A 142 -15.32 11.69 9.02
C LYS A 142 -16.60 11.24 8.30
N TYR A 143 -17.75 11.40 8.93
CA TYR A 143 -19.04 10.88 8.47
C TYR A 143 -20.01 11.99 8.06
N GLY A 144 -19.57 13.25 7.97
CA GLY A 144 -20.37 14.37 7.49
C GLY A 144 -21.52 14.79 8.41
N THR A 145 -21.43 14.50 9.71
CA THR A 145 -22.49 14.81 10.68
C THR A 145 -22.21 16.15 11.37
N LYS A 146 -23.19 17.06 11.41
CA LYS A 146 -23.06 18.36 12.10
C LYS A 146 -23.08 18.18 13.62
N LYS A 147 -22.52 19.15 14.37
CA LYS A 147 -22.64 19.17 15.83
C LYS A 147 -24.13 19.35 16.18
N PRO A 148 -24.73 18.48 17.02
CA PRO A 148 -26.09 18.69 17.48
C PRO A 148 -26.17 20.01 18.25
N ARG A 149 -27.29 20.73 18.09
CA ARG A 149 -27.59 21.89 18.93
C ARG A 149 -28.09 21.33 20.27
N GLU A 150 -27.36 21.67 21.32
CA GLU A 150 -27.82 21.50 22.71
C GLU A 150 -28.75 22.65 23.08
#